data_AF-A0A080ZB89-F1
#
_entry.id   AF-A0A080ZB89-F1
#
_cell.length_a   1.000
_cell.length_b   1.000
_cell.length_c   1.000
_cell.angle_alpha   90.00
_cell.angle_beta   90.00
_cell.angle_gamma   90.00
#
_symmetry.space_group_name_H-M   'P 1'
#
loop_
_entity.id
_entity.type
_entity.pdbx_description
1 polymer ?
#
loop_
_entity_poly.entity_id
_entity_poly.type
_entity_poly.pdbx_seq_one_letter_code
_entity_poly.pdbx_strand_id
1 'polypeptide(L)'
;MAVVSGGLAPYLQAGDVGIFKSFKDKISVFINEWKRSVQVSYSRGGNPRTLSIAVVVSWVTTAWRQITDSIVQQSVGKCGFFANPSDWYISKHDVYGSQFNAAWNARSDVGSDSDIEDDTNSSFDDVLDTLVEIVIDE
;
A
#
# COMPACT_ATOMS: atom_id res chain seq x y z
N MET A 1 -12.33 -11.04 10.14
CA MET A 1 -10.93 -11.05 9.68
C MET A 1 -11.00 -11.10 8.17
N ALA A 2 -10.59 -10.04 7.47
CA ALA A 2 -10.66 -10.00 6.01
C ALA A 2 -9.44 -10.73 5.41
N VAL A 3 -9.70 -11.71 4.54
CA VAL A 3 -8.64 -12.33 3.74
C VAL A 3 -8.44 -11.47 2.49
N VAL A 4 -7.23 -10.96 2.28
CA VAL A 4 -6.87 -10.26 1.03
C VAL A 4 -6.24 -11.29 0.11
N SER A 5 -6.82 -11.50 -1.07
CA SER A 5 -6.27 -12.43 -2.06
C SER A 5 -4.85 -12.02 -2.47
N GLY A 6 -4.04 -13.02 -2.82
CA GLY A 6 -2.66 -12.80 -3.26
C GLY A 6 -2.62 -11.82 -4.42
N GLY A 7 -1.73 -10.83 -4.35
CA GLY A 7 -1.59 -9.81 -5.40
C GLY A 7 -2.39 -8.52 -5.17
N LEU A 8 -3.33 -8.47 -4.21
CA LEU A 8 -4.09 -7.24 -3.93
C LEU A 8 -3.48 -6.33 -2.85
N ALA A 9 -2.50 -6.83 -2.10
CA ALA A 9 -1.77 -6.05 -1.08
C ALA A 9 -1.28 -4.66 -1.59
N PRO A 10 -0.69 -4.54 -2.81
CA PRO A 10 -0.25 -3.24 -3.34
C PRO A 10 -1.36 -2.21 -3.56
N TYR A 11 -2.63 -2.59 -3.47
CA TYR A 11 -3.78 -1.72 -3.70
C TYR A 11 -4.63 -1.47 -2.45
N LEU A 12 -4.56 -2.37 -1.48
CA LEU A 12 -5.41 -2.34 -0.29
C LEU A 12 -4.64 -2.10 1.00
N GLN A 13 -3.32 -2.25 1.01
CA GLN A 13 -2.50 -2.06 2.20
C GLN A 13 -1.73 -0.74 2.13
N ALA A 14 -1.97 0.13 3.10
CA ALA A 14 -1.33 1.47 3.18
C ALA A 14 0.21 1.38 3.19
N GLY A 15 0.74 0.28 3.75
CA GLY A 15 2.15 -0.09 3.69
C GLY A 15 2.69 -0.04 2.25
N ASP A 16 2.15 -0.88 1.38
CA ASP A 16 2.59 -1.01 -0.01
C ASP A 16 2.13 0.14 -0.91
N VAL A 17 0.95 0.72 -0.66
CA VAL A 17 0.40 1.83 -1.45
C VAL A 17 1.24 3.10 -1.36
N GLY A 18 1.86 3.39 -0.20
CA GLY A 18 2.60 4.65 -0.05
C GLY A 18 3.69 4.66 1.00
N ILE A 19 3.46 4.08 2.19
CA ILE A 19 4.38 4.21 3.32
C ILE A 19 5.76 3.61 2.99
N PHE A 20 5.80 2.39 2.45
CA PHE A 20 7.06 1.73 2.10
C PHE A 20 7.77 2.38 0.92
N LYS A 21 7.03 2.95 -0.04
CA LYS A 21 7.64 3.73 -1.12
C LYS A 21 8.37 4.95 -0.53
N SER A 22 7.68 5.76 0.27
CA SER A 22 8.30 6.94 0.90
C SER A 22 9.48 6.56 1.79
N PHE A 23 9.37 5.47 2.56
CA PHE A 23 10.47 4.96 3.37
C PHE A 23 11.68 4.55 2.52
N LYS A 24 11.48 3.76 1.45
CA LYS A 24 12.55 3.35 0.52
C LYS A 24 13.20 4.55 -0.16
N ASP A 25 12.43 5.58 -0.51
CA ASP A 25 12.96 6.82 -1.09
C ASP A 25 13.88 7.54 -0.10
N LYS A 26 13.52 7.64 1.18
CA LYS A 26 14.38 8.22 2.23
C LYS A 26 15.66 7.41 2.44
N ILE A 27 15.56 6.08 2.49
CA ILE A 27 16.72 5.19 2.60
C ILE A 27 17.65 5.36 1.39
N SER A 28 17.09 5.51 0.19
CA SER A 28 17.86 5.68 -1.03
C SER A 28 18.73 6.93 -1.01
N VAL A 29 18.28 8.02 -0.36
CA VAL A 29 19.10 9.22 -0.14
C VAL A 29 20.37 8.88 0.65
N PHE A 30 20.23 8.23 1.81
CA PHE A 30 21.38 7.83 2.64
C PHE A 30 22.35 6.92 1.90
N ILE A 31 21.83 5.92 1.17
CA ILE A 31 22.64 5.01 0.36
C ILE A 31 23.42 5.78 -0.70
N ASN A 32 22.78 6.72 -1.40
CA ASN A 32 23.42 7.50 -2.47
C ASN A 32 24.46 8.47 -1.93
N GLU A 33 24.21 9.12 -0.80
CA GLU A 33 25.18 9.97 -0.11
C GLU A 33 26.41 9.16 0.32
N TRP A 34 26.19 8.00 0.95
CA TRP A 34 27.28 7.12 1.32
C TRP A 34 28.10 6.65 0.11
N LYS A 35 27.44 6.21 -0.96
CA LYS A 35 28.10 5.81 -2.22
C LYS A 35 29.01 6.90 -2.80
N ARG A 36 28.66 8.18 -2.60
CA ARG A 36 29.42 9.35 -3.07
C ARG A 36 30.46 9.84 -2.06
N SER A 37 30.46 9.31 -0.84
CA SER A 37 31.35 9.74 0.23
C SER A 37 32.70 9.03 0.18
N VAL A 38 33.71 9.65 0.80
CA VAL A 38 35.04 9.04 1.03
C VAL A 38 35.00 7.88 2.05
N GLN A 39 33.86 7.67 2.73
CA GLN A 39 33.69 6.63 3.75
C GLN A 39 33.39 5.25 3.14
N VAL A 40 33.10 5.18 1.84
CA VAL A 40 33.01 3.91 1.14
C VAL A 40 34.40 3.28 1.09
N SER A 41 34.51 2.09 1.68
CA SER A 41 35.67 1.23 1.50
C SER A 41 35.32 0.12 0.52
N TYR A 42 36.31 -0.33 -0.27
CA TYR A 42 36.11 -1.36 -1.27
C TYR A 42 36.78 -2.68 -0.86
N SER A 43 36.15 -3.78 -1.25
CA SER A 43 36.77 -5.10 -1.22
C SER A 43 37.85 -5.20 -2.30
N ARG A 44 38.70 -6.24 -2.22
CA ARG A 44 39.72 -6.50 -3.26
C ARG A 44 39.10 -6.67 -4.66
N GLY A 45 37.85 -7.13 -4.75
CA GLY A 45 37.11 -7.28 -6.00
C GLY A 45 36.38 -6.01 -6.47
N GLY A 46 36.60 -4.86 -5.84
CA GLY A 46 35.99 -3.59 -6.26
C GLY A 46 34.54 -3.38 -5.81
N ASN A 47 33.94 -4.31 -5.05
CA ASN A 47 32.61 -4.12 -4.47
C ASN A 47 32.67 -3.24 -3.21
N PRO A 48 31.75 -2.28 -3.01
CA PRO A 48 31.61 -1.55 -1.76
C PRO A 48 31.47 -2.52 -0.58
N ARG A 49 32.21 -2.27 0.50
CA ARG A 49 32.09 -3.05 1.73
C ARG A 49 30.81 -2.69 2.46
N THR A 50 30.24 -3.69 3.12
CA THR A 50 29.05 -3.53 3.95
C THR A 50 29.31 -2.52 5.06
N LEU A 51 28.36 -1.59 5.24
CA LEU A 51 28.32 -0.70 6.39
C LEU A 51 28.14 -1.48 7.69
N SER A 52 28.55 -0.89 8.81
CA SER A 52 28.25 -1.48 10.11
C SER A 52 26.75 -1.47 10.36
N ILE A 53 26.26 -2.48 11.10
CA ILE A 53 24.84 -2.62 11.46
C ILE A 53 24.36 -1.34 12.19
N ALA A 54 25.20 -0.75 13.04
CA ALA A 54 24.87 0.48 13.77
C ALA A 54 24.55 1.66 12.82
N VAL A 55 25.28 1.82 11.72
CA VAL A 55 25.01 2.87 10.73
C VAL A 55 23.68 2.58 10.01
N VAL A 56 23.45 1.34 9.60
CA VAL A 56 22.19 0.95 8.94
C VAL A 56 20.99 1.18 9.85
N VAL A 57 21.08 0.81 11.13
CA VAL A 57 20.02 1.04 12.13
C VAL A 57 19.75 2.54 12.32
N SER A 58 20.80 3.37 12.35
CA SER A 58 20.65 4.82 12.41
C SER A 58 19.88 5.38 11.20
N TRP A 59 20.21 4.91 9.99
CA TRP A 59 19.50 5.33 8.77
C TRP A 59 18.04 4.88 8.75
N VAL A 60 17.76 3.62 9.12
CA VAL A 60 16.39 3.09 9.21
C VAL A 60 15.58 3.90 10.23
N THR A 61 16.14 4.16 11.41
CA THR A 61 15.49 4.96 12.45
C THR A 61 15.20 6.38 11.95
N THR A 62 16.17 6.99 11.28
CA THR A 62 16.04 8.36 10.77
C THR A 62 15.03 8.43 9.63
N ALA A 63 15.03 7.46 8.71
CA ALA A 63 14.06 7.37 7.62
C ALA A 63 12.63 7.23 8.15
N TRP A 64 12.40 6.37 9.15
CA TRP A 64 11.09 6.23 9.77
C TRP A 64 10.60 7.52 10.44
N ARG A 65 11.49 8.24 11.14
CA ARG A 65 11.15 9.54 11.74
C ARG A 65 10.80 10.63 10.73
N GLN A 66 11.19 10.48 9.47
CA GLN A 66 10.85 11.42 8.39
C GLN A 66 9.52 11.10 7.70
N ILE A 67 8.90 9.95 8.02
CA ILE A 67 7.56 9.64 7.52
C ILE A 67 6.56 10.48 8.31
N THR A 68 5.85 11.36 7.63
CA THR A 68 4.89 12.28 8.25
C THR A 68 3.51 11.66 8.35
N ASP A 69 2.69 12.16 9.28
CA ASP A 69 1.29 11.76 9.42
C ASP A 69 0.51 11.96 8.11
N SER A 70 0.84 12.99 7.34
CA SER A 70 0.24 13.23 6.03
C SER A 70 0.51 12.09 5.03
N ILE A 71 1.72 11.50 5.02
CA ILE A 71 2.01 10.33 4.17
C ILE A 71 1.17 9.14 4.61
N VAL A 72 1.05 8.92 5.92
CA VAL A 72 0.25 7.81 6.48
C VAL A 72 -1.23 8.00 6.13
N GLN A 73 -1.79 9.17 6.43
CA GLN A 73 -3.18 9.51 6.11
C GLN A 73 -3.49 9.39 4.62
N GLN A 74 -2.60 9.89 3.76
CA GLN A 74 -2.79 9.77 2.32
C GLN A 74 -2.72 8.31 1.85
N SER A 75 -1.84 7.49 2.44
CA SER A 75 -1.71 6.08 2.10
C SER A 75 -2.94 5.29 2.54
N VAL A 76 -3.45 5.54 3.75
CA VAL A 76 -4.69 4.95 4.25
C VAL A 76 -5.89 5.40 3.40
N GLY A 77 -6.01 6.69 3.11
CA GLY A 77 -7.09 7.23 2.27
C GLY A 77 -7.19 6.56 0.91
N LYS A 78 -6.05 6.33 0.25
CA LYS A 78 -5.97 5.60 -1.03
C LYS A 78 -6.40 4.13 -0.93
N CYS A 79 -6.42 3.53 0.25
CA CYS A 79 -6.81 2.13 0.47
C CYS A 79 -8.32 1.94 0.73
N GLY A 80 -9.16 2.93 0.41
CA GLY A 80 -10.61 2.80 0.62
C GLY A 80 -11.23 3.79 1.60
N PHE A 81 -10.47 4.75 2.11
CA PHE A 81 -10.92 5.63 3.20
C PHE A 81 -11.12 7.09 2.77
N PHE A 82 -10.84 7.44 1.51
CA PHE A 82 -11.25 8.73 0.97
C PHE A 82 -12.74 8.75 0.65
N ALA A 83 -13.37 9.93 0.75
CA ALA A 83 -14.79 10.10 0.48
C ALA A 83 -15.18 9.79 -0.97
N ASN A 84 -14.26 10.02 -1.92
CA ASN A 84 -14.47 9.71 -3.32
C ASN A 84 -13.82 8.36 -3.66
N PRO A 85 -14.60 7.33 -4.06
CA PRO A 85 -14.07 6.03 -4.47
C PRO A 85 -13.12 6.10 -5.66
N SER A 86 -13.25 7.11 -6.52
CA SER A 86 -12.32 7.34 -7.64
C SER A 86 -10.92 7.72 -7.18
N ASP A 87 -10.72 8.12 -5.92
CA ASP A 87 -9.40 8.43 -5.36
C ASP A 87 -8.70 7.20 -4.77
N TRP A 88 -9.40 6.07 -4.66
CA TRP A 88 -8.83 4.83 -4.18
C TRP A 88 -7.92 4.19 -5.23
N TYR A 89 -6.92 3.45 -4.79
CA TYR A 89 -5.89 2.91 -5.67
C TYR A 89 -6.43 1.75 -6.52
N ILE A 90 -7.28 0.89 -5.94
CA ILE A 90 -7.92 -0.22 -6.65
C ILE A 90 -8.83 0.24 -7.80
N SER A 91 -9.51 1.37 -7.64
CA SER A 91 -10.41 1.96 -8.66
C SER A 91 -9.70 2.35 -9.95
N LYS A 92 -8.37 2.53 -9.89
CA LYS A 92 -7.50 2.91 -11.01
C LYS A 92 -6.70 1.73 -11.56
N HIS A 93 -6.91 0.52 -11.04
CA HIS A 93 -6.22 -0.67 -11.50
C HIS A 93 -6.64 -1.01 -12.93
N ASP A 94 -5.69 -1.37 -13.78
CA ASP A 94 -5.90 -1.70 -15.20
C ASP A 94 -6.77 -2.95 -15.41
N VAL A 95 -6.52 -4.02 -14.65
CA VAL A 95 -7.31 -5.27 -14.67
C VAL A 95 -8.59 -5.15 -13.83
N TYR A 96 -8.46 -4.82 -12.55
CA TYR A 96 -9.58 -4.92 -11.60
C TYR A 96 -10.42 -3.65 -11.47
N GLY A 97 -9.92 -2.49 -11.90
CA GLY A 97 -10.55 -1.20 -11.60
C GLY A 97 -11.94 -1.06 -12.22
N SER A 98 -12.14 -1.50 -13.46
CA SER A 98 -13.45 -1.45 -14.13
C SER A 98 -14.50 -2.30 -13.41
N GLN A 99 -14.15 -3.54 -13.07
CA GLN A 99 -15.02 -4.48 -12.37
C GLN A 99 -15.33 -4.00 -10.94
N PHE A 100 -14.30 -3.53 -10.23
CA PHE A 100 -14.44 -2.93 -8.90
C PHE A 100 -15.42 -1.75 -8.92
N ASN A 101 -15.24 -0.80 -9.85
CA ASN A 101 -16.11 0.37 -9.95
C ASN A 101 -17.56 -0.03 -10.27
N ALA A 102 -17.78 -1.01 -11.16
CA ALA A 102 -19.11 -1.50 -11.49
C ALA A 102 -19.81 -2.12 -10.27
N ALA A 103 -19.12 -3.00 -9.54
CA ALA A 103 -19.65 -3.65 -8.33
C ALA A 103 -19.93 -2.62 -7.21
N TRP A 104 -19.00 -1.67 -7.00
CA TRP A 104 -19.15 -0.63 -5.99
C TRP A 104 -20.35 0.30 -6.24
N ASN A 105 -20.56 0.69 -7.51
CA ASN A 105 -21.70 1.53 -7.89
C ASN A 105 -23.02 0.76 -7.79
N ALA A 106 -23.06 -0.50 -8.25
CA ALA A 106 -24.26 -1.34 -8.14
C ALA A 106 -24.71 -1.51 -6.68
N ARG A 107 -23.77 -1.64 -5.74
CA ARG A 107 -24.07 -1.67 -4.30
C ARG A 107 -24.63 -0.35 -3.78
N SER A 108 -24.10 0.77 -4.26
CA SER A 108 -24.53 2.10 -3.84
C SER A 108 -25.98 2.40 -4.28
N ASP A 109 -26.39 1.89 -5.44
CA ASP A 109 -27.76 2.04 -5.95
C ASP A 109 -28.80 1.20 -5.19
N VAL A 110 -28.38 0.08 -4.59
CA VAL A 110 -29.26 -0.82 -3.81
C VAL A 110 -29.53 -0.26 -2.39
N GLY A 111 -28.72 0.68 -1.91
CA GLY A 111 -28.80 1.25 -0.55
C GLY A 111 -29.82 2.38 -0.34
N SER A 112 -30.65 2.73 -1.33
CA SER A 112 -31.61 3.84 -1.22
C SER A 112 -33.01 3.46 -0.72
N ASP A 113 -33.27 2.20 -0.35
CA ASP A 113 -34.60 1.76 0.11
C ASP A 113 -34.58 0.73 1.26
N SER A 114 -33.68 0.87 2.23
CA SER A 114 -33.88 0.21 3.52
C SER A 114 -33.25 1.01 4.66
N ASP A 115 -34.06 1.25 5.69
CA ASP A 115 -33.60 1.69 7.00
C ASP A 115 -32.61 0.65 7.54
N ILE A 116 -31.31 0.90 7.40
CA ILE A 116 -30.25 -0.02 7.81
C ILE A 116 -29.88 0.27 9.27
N GLU A 117 -30.27 -0.66 10.16
CA GLU A 117 -29.56 -0.92 11.40
C GLU A 117 -28.14 -1.40 11.05
N ASP A 118 -27.15 -0.80 11.72
CA ASP A 118 -25.71 -1.00 11.56
C ASP A 118 -25.29 -2.45 11.76
N ASP A 119 -25.22 -3.23 10.68
CA ASP A 119 -24.57 -4.54 10.65
C ASP A 119 -23.52 -4.58 9.54
N THR A 120 -22.48 -3.74 9.73
CA THR A 120 -21.34 -3.51 8.83
C THR A 120 -20.48 -4.75 8.53
N ASN A 121 -20.80 -5.90 9.10
CA ASN A 121 -20.01 -7.13 8.98
C ASN A 121 -20.46 -8.03 7.80
N SER A 122 -21.75 -8.03 7.42
CA SER A 122 -22.23 -8.87 6.29
C SER A 122 -21.79 -8.33 4.93
N SER A 123 -21.70 -7.01 4.80
CA SER A 123 -21.55 -6.36 3.50
C SER A 123 -20.11 -6.35 2.95
N PHE A 124 -19.14 -6.81 3.74
CA PHE A 124 -17.75 -6.99 3.30
C PHE A 124 -17.48 -8.41 2.77
N ASP A 125 -18.19 -9.41 3.31
CA ASP A 125 -18.03 -10.82 2.90
C ASP A 125 -18.56 -11.04 1.47
N ASP A 126 -19.67 -10.42 1.09
CA ASP A 126 -20.24 -10.54 -0.27
C ASP A 126 -19.30 -10.02 -1.38
N VAL A 127 -18.55 -8.96 -1.10
CA VAL A 127 -17.57 -8.38 -2.04
C VAL A 127 -16.36 -9.30 -2.17
N LEU A 128 -15.96 -9.94 -1.08
CA LEU A 128 -14.83 -10.86 -1.07
C LEU A 128 -15.17 -12.15 -1.81
N ASP A 129 -16.37 -12.69 -1.62
CA ASP A 129 -16.83 -13.90 -2.31
C ASP A 129 -16.88 -13.68 -3.83
N THR A 130 -17.35 -12.52 -4.27
CA THR A 130 -17.36 -12.15 -5.70
C THR A 130 -15.95 -12.08 -6.29
N LEU A 131 -14.96 -11.59 -5.53
CA LEU A 131 -13.57 -11.53 -5.98
C LEU A 131 -12.86 -12.89 -5.93
N VAL A 132 -13.31 -13.81 -5.08
CA VAL A 132 -12.75 -15.17 -4.98
C VAL A 132 -13.24 -16.06 -6.11
N GLU A 133 -14.51 -15.95 -6.53
CA GLU A 133 -15.04 -16.71 -7.67
C GLU A 133 -14.30 -16.38 -8.98
N ILE A 134 -13.90 -15.12 -9.17
CA ILE A 134 -13.18 -14.67 -10.37
C ILE A 134 -11.76 -15.25 -10.48
N VAL A 135 -11.13 -15.63 -9.36
CA VAL A 135 -9.77 -16.20 -9.33
C VAL A 135 -9.74 -17.70 -9.63
N ILE A 136 -10.90 -18.39 -9.60
CA ILE A 136 -10.98 -19.84 -9.80
C ILE A 136 -11.20 -20.21 -11.28
N ASP A 137 -11.64 -19.26 -12.11
CA ASP A 137 -11.96 -19.48 -13.53
C ASP A 137 -10.83 -19.10 -14.52
N GLU A 138 -9.58 -18.92 -14.05
CA GLU A 138 -8.38 -18.70 -14.88
C GLU A 138 -7.35 -19.83 -14.69
#